data_AF-A0AAV9D2I6-F1
#
_entry.id   AF-A0AAV9D2I6-F1
#
_cell.length_a   1.000
_cell.length_b   1.000
_cell.length_c   1.000
_cell.angle_alpha   90.00
_cell.angle_beta   90.00
_cell.angle_gamma   90.00
#
_symmetry.space_group_name_H-M   'P 1'
#
loop_
_entity.id
_entity.type
_entity.pdbx_description
1 polymer ?
#
loop_
_entity_poly.entity_id
_entity_poly.type
_entity_poly.pdbx_seq_one_letter_code
_entity_poly.pdbx_strand_id
1 'polypeptide(L)'
;MDTTCDLCLSAIETADHLFGACPAMIHIWKHLSVATSSRISIMNLEELWAHMVEAPNLGNEAVRVAVARIILPAAVWATWVTRNGVLFRQNRFYIENLWDTTVGFIKDWGCSLAGARRVFLLREKLVIEM
;
A
#
# COMPACT_ATOMS: atom_id res chain seq x y z
N MET A 1 15.52 7.30 22.61
CA MET A 1 14.67 7.46 21.42
C MET A 1 13.46 6.58 21.63
N ASP A 2 12.26 7.12 21.44
CA ASP A 2 11.07 6.29 21.39
C ASP A 2 11.11 5.53 20.05
N THR A 3 11.07 4.21 20.11
CA THR A 3 11.07 3.34 18.91
C THR A 3 9.67 2.86 18.60
N THR A 4 8.64 3.44 19.21
CA THR A 4 7.25 3.11 18.93
C THR A 4 6.86 3.63 17.54
N CYS A 5 6.09 2.83 16.80
CA CYS A 5 5.56 3.19 15.49
C CYS A 5 4.66 4.43 15.57
N ASP A 6 5.02 5.49 14.87
CA ASP A 6 4.28 6.77 14.90
C ASP A 6 2.91 6.71 14.22
N LEU A 7 2.62 5.63 13.48
CA LEU A 7 1.32 5.44 12.83
C LEU A 7 0.29 4.81 13.76
N CYS A 8 0.67 3.80 14.54
CA CYS A 8 -0.27 3.07 15.40
C CYS A 8 -0.05 3.28 16.90
N LEU A 9 1.10 3.83 17.30
CA LEU A 9 1.48 4.13 18.69
C LEU A 9 1.43 2.93 19.64
N SER A 10 1.49 1.70 19.11
CA SER A 10 1.18 0.48 19.87
C SER A 10 2.29 -0.58 19.90
N ALA A 11 3.30 -0.47 19.03
CA ALA A 11 4.35 -1.48 18.88
C ALA A 11 5.67 -0.84 18.44
N ILE A 12 6.78 -1.57 18.59
CA ILE A 12 8.09 -1.15 18.10
C ILE A 12 8.04 -1.07 16.56
N GLU A 13 8.52 0.04 16.03
CA GLU A 13 8.65 0.24 14.60
C GLU A 13 9.80 -0.61 14.04
N THR A 14 9.45 -1.52 13.14
CA THR A 14 10.36 -2.28 12.28
C THR A 14 9.78 -2.27 10.87
N ALA A 15 10.54 -2.68 9.85
CA ALA A 15 9.99 -2.80 8.49
C ALA A 15 8.82 -3.80 8.44
N ASP A 16 8.96 -4.95 9.11
CA ASP A 16 7.91 -5.97 9.20
C ASP A 16 6.68 -5.47 9.94
N HIS A 17 6.88 -4.73 11.04
CA HIS A 17 5.76 -4.08 11.70
C HIS A 17 5.11 -3.06 10.75
N LEU A 18 5.87 -2.13 10.20
CA LEU A 18 5.35 -1.02 9.42
C LEU A 18 4.53 -1.50 8.22
N PHE A 19 5.01 -2.50 7.47
CA PHE A 19 4.36 -2.94 6.23
C PHE A 19 3.49 -4.18 6.37
N GLY A 20 3.76 -5.05 7.36
CA GLY A 20 3.07 -6.32 7.52
C GLY A 20 2.10 -6.39 8.70
N ALA A 21 2.44 -5.77 9.83
CA ALA A 21 1.66 -5.91 11.08
C ALA A 21 0.98 -4.62 11.58
N CYS A 22 1.31 -3.46 11.02
CA CYS A 22 0.81 -2.17 11.47
C CYS A 22 -0.69 -2.07 11.13
N PRO A 23 -1.57 -1.79 12.10
CA PRO A 23 -3.01 -1.65 11.85
C PRO A 23 -3.34 -0.65 10.74
N ALA A 24 -2.59 0.46 10.66
CA ALA A 24 -2.74 1.45 9.60
C ALA A 24 -2.45 0.86 8.22
N MET A 25 -1.33 0.15 8.05
CA MET A 25 -0.99 -0.45 6.76
C MET A 25 -1.86 -1.65 6.41
N ILE A 26 -2.26 -2.47 7.38
CA ILE A 26 -3.25 -3.53 7.16
C ILE A 26 -4.55 -2.95 6.62
N HIS A 27 -5.00 -1.81 7.14
CA HIS A 27 -6.18 -1.11 6.63
C HIS A 27 -5.99 -0.70 5.17
N ILE A 28 -4.84 -0.09 4.81
CA ILE A 28 -4.53 0.27 3.42
C ILE A 28 -4.52 -0.96 2.50
N TRP A 29 -3.89 -2.06 2.90
CA TRP A 29 -3.83 -3.27 2.08
C TRP A 29 -5.21 -3.90 1.82
N LYS A 30 -6.11 -3.83 2.80
CA LYS A 30 -7.51 -4.26 2.63
C LYS A 30 -8.22 -3.38 1.61
N HIS A 31 -8.07 -2.05 1.69
CA HIS A 31 -8.70 -1.13 0.75
C HIS A 31 -8.17 -1.27 -0.68
N LEU A 32 -6.89 -1.57 -0.85
CA LEU A 32 -6.31 -1.85 -2.17
C LEU A 32 -6.70 -3.22 -2.72
N SER A 33 -7.52 -4.00 -1.98
CA SER A 33 -7.93 -5.37 -2.33
C SER A 33 -6.78 -6.32 -2.61
N VAL A 34 -5.56 -5.97 -2.20
CA VAL A 34 -4.38 -6.84 -2.29
C VAL A 34 -4.35 -7.81 -1.10
N ALA A 35 -5.10 -7.50 -0.04
CA ALA A 35 -5.34 -8.34 1.12
C ALA A 35 -6.75 -8.95 1.11
N THR A 36 -7.00 -9.96 0.28
CA THR A 36 -8.28 -10.71 0.34
C THR A 36 -8.32 -11.75 1.46
N SER A 37 -7.16 -12.05 2.07
CA SER A 37 -7.02 -13.02 3.14
C SER A 37 -6.82 -12.35 4.49
N SER A 38 -7.48 -12.87 5.52
CA SER A 38 -7.24 -12.58 6.95
C SER A 38 -5.78 -12.82 7.41
N ARG A 39 -4.91 -13.34 6.54
CA ARG A 39 -3.52 -13.71 6.83
C ARG A 39 -2.48 -12.57 6.73
N ILE A 40 -2.82 -11.41 6.17
CA ILE A 40 -1.82 -10.32 6.02
C ILE A 40 -1.29 -9.84 7.37
N SER A 41 -2.09 -9.94 8.44
CA SER A 41 -1.76 -9.43 9.78
C SER A 41 -0.51 -10.04 10.45
N ILE A 42 0.19 -10.98 9.81
CA ILE A 42 1.36 -11.68 10.39
C ILE A 42 2.52 -11.79 9.37
N MET A 43 2.39 -11.22 8.17
CA MET A 43 3.41 -11.40 7.13
C MET A 43 4.63 -10.49 7.37
N ASN A 44 5.83 -11.02 7.18
CA ASN A 44 7.02 -10.18 7.02
C ASN A 44 7.02 -9.54 5.61
N LEU A 45 7.93 -8.59 5.34
CA LEU A 45 7.95 -7.86 4.06
C LEU A 45 8.16 -8.79 2.84
N GLU A 46 8.96 -9.84 3.00
CA GLU A 46 9.23 -10.83 1.93
C GLU A 46 7.99 -11.68 1.62
N GLU A 47 7.31 -12.16 2.66
CA GLU A 47 6.04 -12.88 2.54
C GLU A 47 4.95 -12.01 1.93
N LEU A 48 4.91 -10.73 2.30
CA LEU A 48 4.00 -9.76 1.73
C LEU A 48 4.28 -9.59 0.22
N TRP A 49 5.54 -9.48 -0.18
CA TRP A 49 5.92 -9.43 -1.60
C TRP A 49 5.51 -10.69 -2.36
N ALA A 50 5.84 -11.87 -1.84
CA ALA A 50 5.46 -13.15 -2.44
C ALA A 50 3.92 -13.27 -2.57
N HIS A 51 3.18 -12.84 -1.55
CA HIS A 51 1.72 -12.86 -1.57
C HIS A 51 1.12 -11.86 -2.55
N MET A 52 1.72 -10.68 -2.71
CA MET A 52 1.15 -9.61 -3.52
C MET A 52 1.64 -9.60 -4.98
N VAL A 53 2.79 -10.20 -5.29
CA VAL A 53 3.39 -10.19 -6.63
C VAL A 53 3.45 -11.57 -7.27
N GLU A 54 3.87 -12.56 -6.48
CA GLU A 54 4.15 -13.91 -6.98
C GLU A 54 2.93 -14.84 -6.87
N ALA A 55 1.85 -14.38 -6.24
CA ALA A 55 0.65 -15.18 -6.07
C ALA A 55 0.05 -15.58 -7.43
N PRO A 56 -0.10 -16.89 -7.69
CA PRO A 56 -0.59 -17.39 -8.98
C PRO A 56 -2.03 -16.97 -9.28
N ASN A 57 -2.80 -16.54 -8.27
CA ASN A 57 -4.23 -16.22 -8.37
C ASN A 57 -4.54 -14.71 -8.44
N LEU A 58 -3.54 -13.84 -8.53
CA LEU A 58 -3.72 -12.37 -8.45
C LEU A 58 -4.41 -11.74 -9.68
N GLY A 59 -4.92 -12.56 -10.61
CA GLY A 59 -5.52 -12.14 -11.86
C GLY A 59 -4.57 -12.24 -13.06
N ASN A 60 -4.89 -11.51 -14.14
CA ASN A 60 -4.09 -11.56 -15.36
C ASN A 60 -2.74 -10.81 -15.21
N GLU A 61 -1.85 -10.97 -16.19
CA GLU A 61 -0.51 -10.37 -16.17
C GLU A 61 -0.52 -8.85 -15.97
N ALA A 62 -1.48 -8.13 -16.57
CA ALA A 62 -1.58 -6.69 -16.43
C ALA A 62 -1.87 -6.26 -14.98
N VAL A 63 -2.71 -7.02 -14.27
CA VAL A 63 -2.97 -6.78 -12.84
C VAL A 63 -1.72 -7.02 -12.02
N ARG A 64 -1.00 -8.13 -12.24
CA ARG A 64 0.27 -8.42 -11.54
C ARG A 64 1.30 -7.32 -11.77
N VAL A 65 1.44 -6.85 -13.00
CA VAL A 65 2.34 -5.74 -13.36
C VAL A 65 1.92 -4.44 -12.67
N ALA A 66 0.63 -4.11 -12.64
CA ALA A 66 0.13 -2.92 -11.96
C ALA A 66 0.38 -3.00 -10.44
N VAL A 67 0.15 -4.15 -9.82
CA VAL A 67 0.43 -4.35 -8.39
C VAL A 67 1.92 -4.17 -8.10
N ALA A 68 2.78 -4.90 -8.81
CA ALA A 68 4.22 -4.90 -8.57
C ALA A 68 4.89 -3.55 -8.87
N ARG A 69 4.43 -2.81 -9.90
CA ARG A 69 5.12 -1.60 -10.37
C ARG A 69 4.47 -0.30 -9.91
N ILE A 70 3.21 -0.33 -9.49
CA ILE A 70 2.44 0.88 -9.15
C ILE A 70 1.91 0.80 -7.74
N ILE A 71 1.05 -0.19 -7.45
CA ILE A 71 0.28 -0.20 -6.20
C ILE A 71 1.18 -0.43 -4.98
N LEU A 72 2.04 -1.45 -5.02
CA LEU A 72 2.97 -1.71 -3.90
C LEU A 72 3.93 -0.56 -3.67
N PRO A 73 4.64 -0.07 -4.69
CA PRO A 73 5.61 0.99 -4.46
C PRO A 73 4.92 2.29 -4.02
N ALA A 74 3.71 2.58 -4.52
CA ALA A 74 2.96 3.79 -4.15
C ALA A 74 2.52 3.76 -2.69
N ALA A 75 2.01 2.62 -2.22
CA ALA A 75 1.63 2.44 -0.83
C ALA A 75 2.86 2.53 0.09
N VAL A 76 3.97 1.85 -0.24
CA VAL A 76 5.22 1.93 0.54
C VAL A 76 5.73 3.36 0.62
N TRP A 77 5.70 4.10 -0.50
CA TRP A 77 6.14 5.48 -0.54
C TRP A 77 5.20 6.41 0.25
N ALA A 78 3.88 6.22 0.14
CA ALA A 78 2.90 6.95 0.93
C ALA A 78 3.11 6.74 2.43
N THR A 79 3.39 5.50 2.86
CA THR A 79 3.74 5.18 4.25
C THR A 79 4.96 5.97 4.69
N TRP A 80 6.03 5.96 3.89
CA TRP A 80 7.27 6.67 4.19
C TRP A 80 7.05 8.18 4.32
N VAL A 81 6.35 8.80 3.36
CA VAL A 81 6.04 10.24 3.37
C VAL A 81 5.22 10.61 4.59
N THR A 82 4.17 9.82 4.88
CA THR A 82 3.25 10.08 5.99
C THR A 82 3.97 9.95 7.33
N ARG A 83 4.69 8.83 7.56
CA ARG A 83 5.44 8.56 8.79
C ARG A 83 6.50 9.63 9.06
N ASN A 84 7.24 10.03 8.03
CA ASN A 84 8.24 11.10 8.18
C ASN A 84 7.61 12.48 8.39
N GLY A 85 6.40 12.71 7.88
CA GLY A 85 5.62 13.91 8.21
C GLY A 85 5.26 13.97 9.70
N VAL A 86 4.86 12.84 10.28
CA VAL A 86 4.55 12.78 11.72
C VAL A 86 5.81 13.05 12.55
N LEU A 87 6.91 12.36 12.26
CA LEU A 87 8.14 12.45 13.04
C LEU A 87 8.88 13.77 12.93
N PHE A 88 9.09 14.25 11.72
CA PHE A 88 9.98 15.39 11.49
C PHE A 88 9.24 16.71 11.33
N ARG A 89 7.93 16.66 11.05
CA ARG A 89 7.11 17.87 10.80
C ARG A 89 5.99 18.05 11.82
N GLN A 90 5.90 17.17 12.82
CA GLN A 90 4.87 17.20 13.86
C GLN A 90 3.44 17.16 13.28
N ASN A 91 3.27 16.55 12.12
CA ASN A 91 1.96 16.35 11.54
C ASN A 91 1.17 15.37 12.43
N ARG A 92 -0.13 15.62 12.58
CA ARG A 92 -1.03 14.62 13.16
C ARG A 92 -1.29 13.51 12.14
N PHE A 93 -1.20 12.27 12.60
CA PHE A 93 -1.55 11.12 11.78
C PHE A 93 -3.07 10.95 11.70
N TYR A 94 -3.57 10.76 10.47
CA TYR A 94 -4.93 10.37 10.15
C TYR A 94 -4.86 9.30 9.06
N ILE A 95 -5.63 8.22 9.19
CA ILE A 95 -5.57 7.10 8.25
C ILE A 95 -6.04 7.51 6.86
N GLU A 96 -6.96 8.47 6.80
CA GLU A 96 -7.49 9.08 5.58
C GLU A 96 -6.38 9.78 4.79
N ASN A 97 -5.45 10.47 5.48
CA ASN A 97 -4.32 11.13 4.81
C ASN A 97 -3.38 10.11 4.15
N LEU A 98 -3.16 8.96 4.81
CA LEU A 98 -2.35 7.88 4.25
C LEU A 98 -3.02 7.27 3.01
N TRP A 99 -4.34 7.07 3.08
CA TRP A 99 -5.13 6.59 1.94
C TRP A 99 -5.09 7.57 0.76
N ASP A 100 -5.38 8.85 1.00
CA ASP A 100 -5.41 9.88 -0.04
C ASP A 100 -4.03 10.04 -0.70
N THR A 101 -2.96 10.01 0.10
CA THR A 101 -1.57 10.04 -0.38
C THR A 101 -1.26 8.81 -1.25
N THR A 102 -1.69 7.62 -0.81
CA THR A 102 -1.51 6.37 -1.55
C THR A 102 -2.21 6.43 -2.91
N VAL A 103 -3.49 6.83 -2.92
CA VAL A 103 -4.28 6.98 -4.16
C VAL A 103 -3.69 8.05 -5.06
N GLY A 104 -3.18 9.14 -4.51
CA GLY A 104 -2.46 10.19 -5.25
C GLY A 104 -1.27 9.61 -6.03
N PHE A 105 -0.37 8.89 -5.34
CA PHE A 105 0.77 8.26 -6.00
C PHE A 105 0.37 7.19 -7.02
N ILE A 106 -0.65 6.38 -6.75
CA ILE A 106 -1.17 5.39 -7.73
C ILE A 106 -1.62 6.09 -9.02
N LYS A 107 -2.36 7.20 -8.90
CA LYS A 107 -2.83 7.99 -10.05
C LYS A 107 -1.65 8.60 -10.80
N ASP A 108 -0.74 9.28 -10.11
CA ASP A 108 0.39 9.99 -10.71
C ASP A 108 1.32 9.02 -11.45
N TRP A 109 1.63 7.88 -10.82
CA TRP A 109 2.54 6.89 -11.39
C TRP A 109 1.86 6.06 -12.48
N GLY A 110 0.56 5.78 -12.33
CA GLY A 110 -0.25 5.15 -13.37
C GLY A 110 -0.34 6.00 -14.64
N CYS A 111 -0.59 7.30 -14.51
CA CYS A 111 -0.60 8.25 -15.63
C CYS A 111 0.77 8.37 -16.31
N SER A 112 1.85 8.40 -15.51
CA SER A 112 3.22 8.47 -16.02
C SER A 112 3.62 7.22 -16.82
N LEU A 113 3.17 6.04 -16.39
CA LEU A 113 3.42 4.78 -17.11
C LEU A 113 2.51 4.61 -18.33
N ALA A 114 1.27 5.10 -18.30
CA ALA A 114 0.38 5.14 -19.46
C ALA A 114 0.90 6.04 -20.58
N GLY A 115 1.56 7.14 -20.21
CA GLY A 115 2.32 7.98 -21.15
C GLY A 115 3.57 7.30 -21.72
N ALA A 116 4.13 6.31 -21.00
CA ALA A 116 5.31 5.55 -21.43
C ALA A 116 4.97 4.27 -22.23
N ARG A 117 3.77 3.69 -22.09
CA ARG A 117 3.24 2.59 -22.92
C ARG A 117 1.72 2.45 -22.69
N ARG A 118 0.94 2.44 -23.77
CA ARG A 118 -0.51 2.22 -23.80
C ARG A 118 -0.94 0.96 -23.02
N VAL A 119 -1.28 1.05 -21.74
CA VAL A 119 -2.15 0.08 -21.04
C VAL A 119 -2.78 0.79 -19.85
N PHE A 120 -4.04 1.24 -19.96
CA PHE A 120 -4.89 1.48 -18.79
C PHE A 120 -6.37 1.36 -19.21
N LEU A 121 -6.87 0.12 -19.21
CA LEU A 121 -8.29 -0.19 -19.01
C LEU A 121 -8.43 -0.79 -17.61
N LEU A 122 -8.38 0.07 -16.60
CA LEU A 122 -8.80 -0.21 -15.22
C LEU A 122 -9.81 0.86 -14.74
N ARG A 123 -10.55 1.45 -15.68
CA ARG A 123 -11.84 2.08 -15.39
C ARG A 123 -12.91 1.11 -15.86
N GLU A 124 -13.53 0.40 -14.92
CA GLU A 124 -14.97 0.01 -14.93
C GLU A 124 -15.30 -1.16 -13.99
N LYS A 125 -14.34 -1.95 -13.49
CA LYS A 125 -14.68 -3.14 -12.68
C LYS A 125 -14.64 -3.00 -11.15
N LEU A 126 -14.13 -1.90 -10.60
CA LEU A 126 -14.08 -1.70 -9.14
C LEU A 126 -15.22 -0.83 -8.58
N VAL A 127 -16.14 -0.35 -9.43
CA VAL A 127 -17.23 0.56 -9.02
C VAL A 127 -18.63 -0.02 -9.31
N ILE A 128 -18.75 -1.21 -9.93
CA ILE A 128 -20.04 -1.77 -10.39
C ILE A 128 -20.53 -2.98 -9.55
N GLU A 129 -19.86 -3.36 -8.47
CA GLU A 129 -20.41 -4.36 -7.52
C GLU A 129 -20.54 -3.81 -6.10
N MET A 130 -21.28 -2.71 -5.98
CA MET A 130 -21.98 -2.31 -4.75
C MET A 130 -23.48 -2.31 -4.98
#